data_AF-A0A960YM89-F1
#
_entry.id   AF-A0A960YM89-F1
#
_cell.length_a   1.000
_cell.length_b   1.000
_cell.length_c   1.000
_cell.angle_alpha   90.00
_cell.angle_beta   90.00
_cell.angle_gamma   90.00
#
_symmetry.space_group_name_H-M   'P 1'
#
loop_
_entity.id
_entity.type
_entity.pdbx_description
1 polymer ?
#
loop_
_entity_poly.entity_id
_entity_poly.type
_entity_poly.pdbx_seq_one_letter_code
_entity_poly.pdbx_strand_id
1 'polypeptide(L)'
;PLRAYRGGAERIPWWVDGPPDYLVHNGLIFVELSVPFLKERFGGDWKIRALALAASYDSEKYYAPGEEKDRVIVISDTLPSDSVVGYERSTGEQVVEINGKKANSLAELRKVLESNDGIATLKLKSGRMVYLRTGKGDPALRENYGIPEKSRIRKN
;
A
#
# COMPACT_ATOMS: atom_id res chain seq x y z
N PRO A 1 -3.26 -35.88 7.44
CA PRO A 1 -3.82 -34.54 7.70
C PRO A 1 -3.26 -33.48 6.74
N LEU A 2 -4.13 -32.71 6.08
CA LEU A 2 -3.71 -31.58 5.25
C LEU A 2 -3.05 -30.53 6.16
N ARG A 3 -1.87 -30.04 5.75
CA ARG A 3 -1.13 -29.01 6.49
C ARG A 3 -1.98 -27.73 6.49
N ALA A 4 -2.16 -27.10 7.64
CA ALA A 4 -2.79 -25.79 7.71
C ALA A 4 -2.05 -24.82 6.78
N TYR A 5 -2.79 -24.17 5.87
CA TYR A 5 -2.25 -23.22 4.92
C TYR A 5 -1.58 -22.06 5.67
N ARG A 6 -0.28 -21.82 5.42
CA ARG A 6 0.51 -20.78 6.11
C ARG A 6 0.81 -19.55 5.24
N GLY A 7 0.11 -19.33 4.13
CA GLY A 7 0.25 -18.08 3.36
C GLY A 7 1.60 -17.83 2.68
N GLY A 8 2.60 -18.71 2.85
CA GLY A 8 4.00 -18.40 2.47
C GLY A 8 4.26 -18.34 0.96
N ALA A 9 3.36 -18.88 0.13
CA ALA A 9 3.48 -18.84 -1.33
C ALA A 9 2.81 -17.59 -1.94
N GLU A 10 1.91 -16.94 -1.21
CA GLU A 10 1.14 -15.79 -1.68
C GLU A 10 1.86 -14.47 -1.39
N ARG A 11 2.15 -13.73 -2.45
CA ARG A 11 2.55 -12.33 -2.37
C ARG A 11 1.35 -11.46 -2.03
N ILE A 12 0.21 -11.71 -2.69
CA ILE A 12 -1.09 -11.10 -2.39
C ILE A 12 -1.97 -12.14 -1.68
N PRO A 13 -2.12 -12.06 -0.36
CA PRO A 13 -2.75 -13.11 0.42
C PRO A 13 -4.26 -13.21 0.16
N TRP A 14 -4.76 -14.44 0.08
CA TRP A 14 -6.20 -14.70 0.00
C TRP A 14 -6.92 -14.41 1.32
N TRP A 15 -6.19 -14.56 2.43
CA TRP A 15 -6.68 -14.29 3.79
C TRP A 15 -5.57 -13.64 4.62
N VAL A 16 -5.96 -12.68 5.44
CA VAL A 16 -5.09 -12.02 6.41
C VAL A 16 -5.78 -12.10 7.76
N ASP A 17 -5.04 -12.49 8.79
CA ASP A 17 -5.58 -12.48 10.15
C ASP A 17 -5.57 -11.05 10.71
N GLY A 18 -6.64 -10.70 11.42
CA GLY A 18 -6.84 -9.39 11.99
C GLY A 18 -6.92 -8.24 10.96
N PRO A 19 -6.87 -7.01 11.45
CA PRO A 19 -7.06 -5.83 10.60
C PRO A 19 -5.78 -5.50 9.79
N PRO A 20 -5.89 -4.92 8.58
CA PRO A 20 -4.79 -4.83 7.61
C PRO A 20 -3.67 -3.88 8.04
N ASP A 21 -2.46 -4.12 7.55
CA ASP A 21 -1.36 -3.20 7.79
C ASP A 21 -1.57 -1.92 6.97
N TYR A 22 -1.27 -0.76 7.57
CA TYR A 22 -1.43 0.54 6.93
C TYR A 22 -0.35 1.54 7.33
N LEU A 23 -0.15 2.54 6.48
CA LEU A 23 0.70 3.70 6.71
C LEU A 23 -0.03 4.97 6.24
N VAL A 24 -0.06 6.00 7.07
CA VAL A 24 -0.56 7.33 6.71
C VAL A 24 0.61 8.31 6.65
N HIS A 25 0.76 9.01 5.52
CA HIS A 25 1.79 10.03 5.35
C HIS A 25 1.29 11.19 4.48
N ASN A 26 1.31 12.42 5.01
CA ASN A 26 0.88 13.64 4.33
C ASN A 26 -0.48 13.49 3.61
N GLY A 27 -1.43 12.83 4.27
CA GLY A 27 -2.77 12.59 3.74
C GLY A 27 -2.91 11.37 2.84
N LEU A 28 -1.83 10.76 2.35
CA LEU A 28 -1.93 9.49 1.62
C LEU A 28 -2.01 8.32 2.60
N ILE A 29 -2.93 7.39 2.33
CA ILE A 29 -3.08 6.14 3.06
C ILE A 29 -2.60 5.00 2.16
N PHE A 30 -1.64 4.23 2.67
CA PHE A 30 -1.06 3.07 2.00
C PHE A 30 -1.44 1.80 2.74
N VAL A 31 -1.74 0.73 2.00
CA VAL A 31 -1.98 -0.61 2.55
C VAL A 31 -1.27 -1.67 1.72
N GLU A 32 -1.12 -2.86 2.29
CA GLU A 32 -0.74 -4.05 1.52
C GLU A 32 -1.95 -4.62 0.81
N LEU A 33 -1.82 -4.87 -0.50
CA LEU A 33 -2.88 -5.47 -1.30
C LEU A 33 -3.18 -6.88 -0.79
N SER A 34 -4.47 -7.17 -0.61
CA SER A 34 -4.96 -8.47 -0.19
C SER A 34 -6.36 -8.71 -0.76
N VAL A 35 -6.77 -9.97 -0.87
CA VAL A 35 -8.13 -10.30 -1.32
C VAL A 35 -9.20 -9.76 -0.36
N PRO A 36 -9.02 -9.79 0.98
CA PRO A 36 -9.93 -9.12 1.90
C PRO A 36 -10.09 -7.63 1.60
N PHE A 37 -8.99 -6.88 1.40
CA PHE A 37 -9.05 -5.45 1.02
C PHE A 37 -9.86 -5.24 -0.28
N LEU A 38 -9.60 -6.05 -1.31
CA LEU A 38 -10.31 -5.94 -2.58
C LEU A 38 -11.81 -6.18 -2.43
N LYS A 39 -12.21 -7.20 -1.65
CA LYS A 39 -13.61 -7.52 -1.38
C LYS A 39 -14.29 -6.47 -0.52
N GLU A 40 -13.61 -5.93 0.49
CA GLU A 40 -14.14 -4.89 1.36
C GLU A 40 -14.40 -3.60 0.56
N ARG A 41 -13.46 -3.22 -0.31
CA ARG A 41 -13.55 -1.97 -1.06
C ARG A 41 -14.44 -2.05 -2.30
N PHE A 42 -14.46 -3.19 -2.99
CA PHE A 42 -15.11 -3.32 -4.30
C PHE A 42 -16.16 -4.44 -4.37
N GLY A 43 -16.42 -5.16 -3.26
CA GLY A 43 -17.39 -6.24 -3.19
C GLY A 43 -16.93 -7.54 -3.86
N GLY A 44 -17.87 -8.48 -4.03
CA GLY A 44 -17.59 -9.79 -4.66
C GLY A 44 -17.07 -9.69 -6.10
N ASP A 45 -17.48 -8.64 -6.82
CA ASP A 45 -17.12 -8.39 -8.22
C ASP A 45 -15.90 -7.48 -8.38
N TRP A 46 -15.02 -7.45 -7.38
CA TRP A 46 -13.82 -6.61 -7.38
C TRP A 46 -12.95 -6.78 -8.64
N LYS A 47 -12.96 -7.98 -9.24
CA LYS A 47 -12.22 -8.27 -10.49
C LYS A 47 -12.65 -7.41 -11.67
N ILE A 48 -13.90 -6.97 -11.70
CA ILE A 48 -14.46 -6.14 -12.78
C ILE A 48 -14.49 -4.67 -12.36
N ARG A 49 -14.73 -4.40 -11.06
CA ARG A 49 -14.82 -3.04 -10.51
C ARG A 49 -13.46 -2.36 -10.32
N ALA A 50 -12.38 -3.12 -10.14
CA ALA A 50 -11.03 -2.62 -9.91
C ALA A 50 -10.03 -3.25 -10.88
N LEU A 51 -10.24 -3.07 -12.19
CA LEU A 51 -9.47 -3.72 -13.25
C LEU A 51 -7.94 -3.58 -13.09
N ALA A 52 -7.44 -2.42 -12.67
CA ALA A 52 -6.01 -2.20 -12.46
C ALA A 52 -5.46 -3.09 -11.32
N LEU A 53 -6.14 -3.13 -10.18
CA LEU A 53 -5.76 -3.97 -9.05
C LEU A 53 -6.01 -5.46 -9.32
N ALA A 54 -7.02 -5.77 -10.14
CA ALA A 54 -7.28 -7.13 -10.60
C ALA A 54 -6.15 -7.64 -11.50
N ALA A 55 -5.65 -6.79 -12.40
CA ALA A 55 -4.47 -7.08 -13.21
C ALA A 55 -3.24 -7.32 -12.32
N SER A 56 -2.98 -6.44 -11.34
CA SER A 56 -1.90 -6.64 -10.36
C SER A 56 -2.05 -7.96 -9.59
N TYR A 57 -3.26 -8.30 -9.14
CA TYR A 57 -3.54 -9.58 -8.49
C TYR A 57 -3.21 -10.76 -9.39
N ASP A 58 -3.70 -10.76 -10.62
CA ASP A 58 -3.50 -11.90 -11.50
C ASP A 58 -2.04 -12.09 -11.91
N SER A 59 -1.26 -11.01 -12.05
CA SER A 59 0.16 -11.08 -12.37
C SER A 59 1.08 -11.31 -11.16
N GLU A 60 0.69 -10.90 -9.95
CA GLU A 60 1.60 -10.82 -8.79
C GLU A 60 1.11 -11.59 -7.56
N LYS A 61 0.04 -12.40 -7.64
CA LYS A 61 -0.50 -13.11 -6.45
C LYS A 61 0.43 -14.12 -5.79
N TYR A 62 1.37 -14.73 -6.53
CA TYR A 62 2.32 -15.73 -6.02
C TYR A 62 3.75 -15.28 -6.22
N TYR A 63 4.63 -15.70 -5.30
CA TYR A 63 6.09 -15.56 -5.49
C TYR A 63 6.62 -16.59 -6.47
N ALA A 64 7.61 -16.22 -7.26
CA ALA A 64 8.43 -17.17 -8.00
C ALA A 64 9.34 -17.98 -7.03
N PRO A 65 9.77 -19.19 -7.40
CA PRO A 65 10.75 -19.94 -6.62
C PRO A 65 12.04 -19.13 -6.42
N GLY A 66 12.50 -19.02 -5.17
CA GLY A 66 13.71 -18.27 -4.81
C GLY A 66 13.53 -16.75 -4.76
N GLU A 67 12.33 -16.23 -5.00
CA GLU A 67 12.05 -14.80 -4.92
C GLU A 67 12.00 -14.32 -3.46
N GLU A 68 12.58 -13.16 -3.20
CA GLU A 68 12.50 -12.49 -1.91
C GLU A 68 11.04 -12.16 -1.56
N LYS A 69 10.69 -12.30 -0.28
CA LYS A 69 9.34 -12.03 0.20
C LYS A 69 9.12 -10.53 0.32
N ASP A 70 8.22 -10.02 -0.50
CA ASP A 70 7.77 -8.64 -0.57
C ASP A 70 6.23 -8.55 -0.62
N ARG A 71 5.71 -7.33 -0.60
CA ARG A 71 4.27 -7.03 -0.58
C ARG A 71 3.95 -5.98 -1.61
N VAL A 72 2.79 -6.15 -2.26
CA VAL A 72 2.24 -5.16 -3.17
C VAL A 72 1.63 -4.03 -2.36
N ILE A 73 2.16 -2.81 -2.50
CA ILE A 73 1.66 -1.62 -1.81
C ILE A 73 0.69 -0.88 -2.71
N VAL A 74 -0.44 -0.46 -2.17
CA VAL A 74 -1.43 0.36 -2.89
C VAL A 74 -1.76 1.63 -2.11
N ILE A 75 -2.06 2.70 -2.82
CA ILE A 75 -2.66 3.90 -2.23
C ILE A 75 -4.15 3.60 -2.05
N SER A 76 -4.57 3.34 -0.81
CA SER A 76 -5.96 2.96 -0.54
C SER A 76 -6.88 4.16 -0.59
N ASP A 77 -6.46 5.30 -0.04
CA ASP A 77 -7.26 6.52 0.07
C ASP A 77 -6.37 7.75 0.25
N THR A 78 -7.00 8.92 0.12
CA THR A 78 -6.41 10.21 0.41
C THR A 78 -7.28 10.97 1.41
N LEU A 79 -6.67 11.51 2.46
CA LEU A 79 -7.27 12.47 3.37
C LEU A 79 -7.20 13.86 2.70
N PRO A 80 -8.35 14.49 2.41
CA PRO A 80 -8.37 15.81 1.80
C PRO A 80 -7.50 16.80 2.57
N SER A 81 -6.50 17.35 1.89
CA SER A 81 -5.53 18.30 2.46
C SER A 81 -4.70 18.93 1.34
N ASP A 82 -4.06 20.05 1.63
CA ASP A 82 -3.15 20.73 0.69
C ASP A 82 -1.99 19.84 0.24
N SER A 83 -1.61 18.87 1.07
CA SER A 83 -0.50 17.93 0.78
C SER A 83 -0.82 16.91 -0.31
N VAL A 84 -2.10 16.65 -0.60
CA VAL A 84 -2.53 15.66 -1.60
C VAL A 84 -3.15 16.29 -2.84
N VAL A 85 -3.10 17.62 -2.97
CA VAL A 85 -3.62 18.33 -4.15
C VAL A 85 -2.91 17.83 -5.41
N GLY A 86 -3.69 17.41 -6.40
CA GLY A 86 -3.18 16.79 -7.63
C GLY A 86 -2.90 15.28 -7.52
N TYR A 87 -3.01 14.72 -6.30
CA TYR A 87 -2.83 13.29 -6.02
C TYR A 87 -4.13 12.50 -5.81
N GLU A 88 -5.29 13.15 -5.92
CA GLU A 88 -6.61 12.56 -5.62
C GLU A 88 -6.93 11.33 -6.48
N ARG A 89 -6.46 11.35 -7.74
CA ARG A 89 -6.64 10.24 -8.69
C ARG A 89 -5.65 9.08 -8.52
N SER A 90 -4.72 9.16 -7.56
CA SER A 90 -3.80 8.06 -7.25
C SER A 90 -4.46 6.94 -6.43
N THR A 91 -5.65 7.18 -5.89
CA THR A 91 -6.39 6.18 -5.11
C THR A 91 -6.67 4.92 -5.94
N GLY A 92 -6.36 3.75 -5.39
CA GLY A 92 -6.49 2.46 -6.07
C GLY A 92 -5.31 2.11 -6.98
N GLU A 93 -4.23 2.89 -6.98
CA GLU A 93 -3.01 2.56 -7.72
C GLU A 93 -1.99 1.81 -6.86
N GLN A 94 -1.29 0.88 -7.51
CA GLN A 94 -0.13 0.19 -6.95
C GLN A 94 1.11 1.09 -7.02
N VAL A 95 1.87 1.16 -5.93
CA VAL A 95 3.22 1.73 -5.91
C VAL A 95 4.20 0.66 -6.35
N VAL A 96 4.93 0.91 -7.45
CA VAL A 96 5.89 -0.05 -8.03
C VAL A 96 7.34 0.31 -7.73
N GLU A 97 7.66 1.59 -7.56
CA GLU A 97 8.99 2.04 -7.18
C GLU A 97 8.94 3.12 -6.09
N ILE A 98 9.93 3.10 -5.21
CA ILE A 98 10.23 4.09 -4.17
C ILE A 98 11.66 4.57 -4.44
N ASN A 99 11.83 5.86 -4.77
CA ASN A 99 13.12 6.45 -5.13
C ASN A 99 13.88 5.64 -6.21
N GLY A 100 13.16 5.17 -7.24
CA GLY A 100 13.72 4.40 -8.36
C GLY A 100 14.08 2.94 -8.03
N LYS A 101 13.78 2.46 -6.81
CA LYS A 101 13.96 1.05 -6.42
C LYS A 101 12.60 0.37 -6.32
N LYS A 102 12.53 -0.93 -6.61
CA LYS A 102 11.29 -1.72 -6.48
C LYS A 102 10.68 -1.54 -5.09
N ALA A 103 9.37 -1.28 -5.03
CA ALA A 103 8.63 -1.17 -3.78
C ALA A 103 8.38 -2.55 -3.18
N ASN A 104 8.89 -2.82 -1.97
CA ASN A 104 8.84 -4.16 -1.38
C ASN A 104 7.96 -4.29 -0.12
N SER A 105 7.82 -3.24 0.69
CA SER A 105 7.01 -3.31 1.92
C SER A 105 6.60 -1.95 2.46
N LEU A 106 5.52 -1.92 3.26
CA LEU A 106 5.14 -0.70 4.00
C LEU A 106 6.23 -0.23 4.97
N ALA A 107 7.02 -1.16 5.52
CA ALA A 107 8.13 -0.83 6.42
C ALA A 107 9.24 -0.06 5.69
N GLU A 108 9.61 -0.50 4.49
CA GLU A 108 10.59 0.21 3.64
C GLU A 108 10.04 1.57 3.20
N LEU A 109 8.79 1.62 2.76
CA LEU A 109 8.13 2.88 2.41
C LEU A 109 8.15 3.86 3.58
N ARG A 110 7.75 3.41 4.78
CA ARG A 110 7.80 4.23 5.99
C ARG A 110 9.20 4.75 6.28
N LYS A 111 10.22 3.91 6.18
CA LYS A 111 11.62 4.31 6.41
C LYS A 111 12.04 5.42 5.44
N VAL A 112 11.66 5.34 4.18
CA VAL A 112 11.96 6.37 3.17
C VAL A 112 11.18 7.66 3.46
N LEU A 113 9.87 7.55 3.68
CA LEU A 113 9.01 8.71 3.92
C LEU A 113 9.35 9.43 5.22
N GLU A 114 9.87 8.74 6.23
CA GLU A 114 10.29 9.32 7.52
C GLU A 114 11.75 9.80 7.54
N SER A 115 12.47 9.68 6.42
CA SER A 115 13.85 10.19 6.32
C SER A 115 13.92 11.73 6.34
N ASN A 116 15.07 12.30 6.67
CA ASN A 116 15.20 13.74 6.93
C ASN A 116 15.09 14.59 5.65
N ASP A 117 14.05 15.46 5.63
CA ASP A 117 13.78 16.65 4.79
C ASP A 117 14.20 16.63 3.29
N GLY A 118 13.89 15.54 2.60
CA GLY A 118 13.95 15.45 1.15
C GLY A 118 12.57 15.33 0.51
N ILE A 119 12.59 14.91 -0.76
CA ILE A 119 11.40 14.50 -1.51
C ILE A 119 11.57 13.02 -1.83
N ALA A 120 10.61 12.20 -1.41
CA ALA A 120 10.46 10.83 -1.89
C ALA A 120 9.67 10.83 -3.19
N THR A 121 10.09 10.00 -4.14
CA THR A 121 9.40 9.78 -5.41
C THR A 121 8.78 8.40 -5.42
N LEU A 122 7.48 8.31 -5.65
CA LEU A 122 6.77 7.05 -5.85
C LEU A 122 6.36 6.96 -7.31
N LYS A 123 6.71 5.86 -7.97
CA LYS A 123 6.19 5.53 -9.29
C LYS A 123 5.01 4.60 -9.12
N LEU A 124 3.90 4.94 -9.75
CA LEU A 124 2.69 4.13 -9.76
C LEU A 124 2.70 3.16 -10.95
N LYS A 125 1.88 2.11 -10.89
CA LYS A 125 1.76 1.12 -11.97
C LYS A 125 1.34 1.75 -13.30
N SER A 126 0.52 2.81 -13.27
CA SER A 126 0.17 3.62 -14.45
C SER A 126 1.35 4.37 -15.09
N GLY A 127 2.51 4.43 -14.43
CA GLY A 127 3.66 5.25 -14.82
C GLY A 127 3.62 6.67 -14.22
N ARG A 128 2.53 7.05 -13.53
CA ARG A 128 2.42 8.33 -12.85
C ARG A 128 3.42 8.44 -11.70
N MET A 129 3.97 9.64 -11.51
CA MET A 129 4.86 9.96 -10.40
C MET A 129 4.12 10.71 -9.30
N VAL A 130 4.40 10.35 -8.05
CA VAL A 130 3.95 11.06 -6.84
C VAL A 130 5.17 11.52 -6.07
N TYR A 131 5.21 12.80 -5.71
CA TYR A 131 6.30 13.43 -4.98
C TYR A 131 5.82 13.80 -3.58
N LEU A 132 6.48 13.28 -2.56
CA LEU A 132 6.09 13.47 -1.17
C LEU A 132 7.24 14.07 -0.38
N ARG A 133 6.95 15.11 0.40
CA ARG A 133 7.91 15.61 1.39
C ARG A 133 8.18 14.52 2.42
N THR A 134 9.46 14.21 2.66
CA THR A 134 9.85 13.28 3.73
C THR A 134 9.88 14.01 5.08
N GLY A 135 9.81 13.25 6.17
CA GLY A 135 9.83 13.77 7.53
C GLY A 135 8.72 13.17 8.39
N LYS A 136 8.26 13.90 9.40
CA LYS A 136 7.29 13.39 10.38
C LYS A 136 5.86 13.21 9.84
N GLY A 137 5.60 13.61 8.59
CA GLY A 137 4.26 13.68 8.03
C GLY A 137 3.46 14.84 8.61
N ASP A 138 2.14 14.70 8.66
CA ASP A 138 1.20 15.67 9.23
C ASP A 138 0.38 15.03 10.38
N PRO A 139 0.86 15.11 11.63
CA PRO A 139 0.15 14.55 12.78
C PRO A 139 -1.21 15.19 13.02
N ALA A 140 -1.34 16.50 12.77
CA ALA A 140 -2.57 17.25 13.00
C ALA A 140 -3.67 16.83 12.02
N LEU A 141 -3.32 16.66 10.73
CA LEU A 141 -4.24 16.12 9.73
C LEU A 141 -4.77 14.75 10.16
N ARG A 142 -3.89 13.84 10.56
CA ARG A 142 -4.26 12.51 11.00
C ARG A 142 -5.24 12.54 12.19
N GLU A 143 -4.98 13.41 13.17
CA GLU A 143 -5.83 13.59 14.36
C GLU A 143 -7.20 14.19 14.00
N ASN A 144 -7.24 15.17 13.08
CA ASN A 144 -8.49 15.76 12.59
C ASN A 144 -9.43 14.74 11.92
N TYR A 145 -8.86 13.72 11.28
CA TYR A 145 -9.61 12.61 10.68
C TYR A 145 -9.84 11.44 11.65
N GLY A 146 -9.53 11.60 12.93
CA GLY A 146 -9.79 10.60 13.97
C GLY A 146 -8.92 9.34 13.88
N ILE A 147 -7.76 9.42 13.21
CA ILE A 147 -6.86 8.28 13.04
C ILE A 147 -5.87 8.26 14.22
N PRO A 148 -5.95 7.30 15.15
CA PRO A 148 -5.19 7.34 16.40
C PRO A 148 -3.70 7.08 16.21
N GLU A 149 -3.32 6.28 15.21
CA GLU A 149 -1.93 5.89 14.96
C GLU A 149 -1.55 6.16 13.50
N LYS A 150 -0.30 6.58 13.25
CA LYS A 150 0.18 6.83 11.87
C LYS A 150 0.38 5.57 11.04
N SER A 151 0.50 4.41 11.68
CA SER A 151 0.72 3.14 10.99
C SER A 151 0.43 1.96 11.89
N ARG A 152 -0.13 0.89 11.33
CA ARG A 152 -0.09 -0.46 11.90
C ARG A 152 0.73 -1.33 10.97
N ILE A 153 1.96 -1.68 11.35
CA ILE A 153 2.84 -2.54 10.56
C ILE A 153 3.29 -3.68 11.47
N ARG A 154 2.90 -4.91 11.14
CA ARG A 154 3.33 -6.10 11.87
C ARG A 154 4.79 -6.38 11.55
N LYS A 155 5.53 -6.83 12.57
CA LYS A 155 6.86 -7.41 12.36
C LYS A 155 6.64 -8.79 11.74
N ASN A 156 6.83 -8.89 10.43
CA ASN A 156 6.86 -10.17 9.72
C ASN A 156 8.16 -10.93 10.03
#